data_AF-A0A8C3SUT0-F1
#
_entry.id   AF-A0A8C3SUT0-F1
#
_cell.length_a   1.000
_cell.length_b   1.000
_cell.length_c   1.000
_cell.angle_alpha   90.00
_cell.angle_beta   90.00
_cell.angle_gamma   90.00
#
_symmetry.space_group_name_H-M   'P 1'
#
loop_
_entity.id
_entity.type
_entity.pdbx_description
1 polymer ?
#
loop_
_entity_poly.entity_id
_entity_poly.type
_entity_poly.pdbx_seq_one_letter_code
_entity_poly.pdbx_strand_id
1 'polypeptide(L)'
;MLLCSDSSDERDSPLPQKEEPNENNEKNDTTFSKENRIPKKGFVEVTELTDVTYTSNLVRLRPGHMNVVLILSNPTKTSLLQKFALEVYTFTGSSCLHFSFLSLDKHREWLEYLLEFAQDAAPIPNQYDKHFLERDYTGYVLALNGHKKYFCLFKPHRSGDEGGTVGSCEDYDPLLHTGEARGKSSCSPGSKQVKNKLSKLSLWMERLLEGSLQRFYIPSWPALD
;
A
#
# COMPACT_ATOMS: atom_id res chain seq x y z
N MET A 1 -19.26 79.15 -36.09
CA MET A 1 -20.21 78.30 -36.84
C MET A 1 -21.05 77.58 -35.79
N LEU A 2 -22.28 78.05 -35.50
CA LEU A 2 -23.55 77.65 -36.15
C LEU A 2 -23.76 76.12 -36.02
N LEU A 3 -24.80 75.54 -35.42
CA LEU A 3 -26.16 75.94 -35.03
C LEU A 3 -26.70 74.97 -33.95
N CYS A 4 -27.76 75.41 -33.25
CA CYS A 4 -28.56 74.69 -32.26
C CYS A 4 -29.53 73.64 -32.85
N SER A 5 -30.30 73.00 -31.94
CA SER A 5 -31.67 72.47 -32.06
C SER A 5 -31.79 70.95 -32.01
N ASP A 6 -32.84 70.31 -31.48
CA ASP A 6 -33.89 70.56 -30.46
C ASP A 6 -34.69 69.23 -30.41
N SER A 7 -35.46 69.03 -29.34
CA SER A 7 -36.82 68.47 -29.38
C SER A 7 -37.05 66.94 -29.27
N SER A 8 -37.64 66.55 -28.11
CA SER A 8 -38.92 65.80 -27.88
C SER A 8 -39.13 64.44 -28.59
N ASP A 9 -39.88 63.43 -28.12
CA ASP A 9 -40.82 63.27 -27.00
C ASP A 9 -41.17 61.76 -26.88
N GLU A 10 -41.67 61.38 -25.70
CA GLU A 10 -42.76 60.42 -25.43
C GLU A 10 -42.78 58.94 -25.91
N ARG A 11 -42.95 58.09 -24.88
CA ARG A 11 -44.03 57.09 -24.67
C ARG A 11 -43.90 55.60 -25.06
N ASP A 12 -44.43 54.83 -24.11
CA ASP A 12 -45.14 53.54 -24.16
C ASP A 12 -44.38 52.21 -24.30
N SER A 13 -44.36 51.48 -23.17
CA SER A 13 -44.43 50.00 -23.02
C SER A 13 -45.68 49.42 -23.74
N PRO A 14 -45.77 48.12 -24.16
CA PRO A 14 -45.48 46.93 -23.33
C PRO A 14 -44.94 45.64 -24.05
N LEU A 15 -44.57 44.64 -23.23
CA LEU A 15 -44.18 43.23 -23.49
C LEU A 15 -45.21 42.46 -24.38
N PRO A 16 -44.86 41.38 -25.15
CA PRO A 16 -44.46 40.07 -24.58
C PRO A 16 -43.52 39.13 -25.41
N GLN A 17 -42.87 38.22 -24.67
CA GLN A 17 -42.41 36.84 -24.97
C GLN A 17 -41.95 36.44 -26.39
N LYS A 18 -40.72 35.90 -26.51
CA LYS A 18 -40.44 34.45 -26.72
C LYS A 18 -39.03 34.19 -27.34
N GLU A 19 -38.37 33.18 -26.77
CA GLU A 19 -37.30 32.30 -27.29
C GLU A 19 -35.85 32.80 -27.52
N GLU A 20 -34.91 31.94 -27.09
CA GLU A 20 -33.46 32.07 -27.04
C GLU A 20 -32.77 32.15 -28.42
N PRO A 21 -31.48 32.53 -28.48
CA PRO A 21 -30.44 31.48 -28.46
C PRO A 21 -29.15 31.84 -27.68
N ASN A 22 -28.48 30.77 -27.25
CA ASN A 22 -27.07 30.63 -26.88
C ASN A 22 -26.11 31.70 -27.44
N GLU A 23 -25.20 32.21 -26.59
CA GLU A 23 -23.77 31.88 -26.66
C GLU A 23 -22.96 32.54 -25.52
N ASN A 24 -22.22 31.69 -24.81
CA ASN A 24 -20.89 31.89 -24.22
C ASN A 24 -20.55 33.19 -23.48
N ASN A 25 -20.34 33.08 -22.17
CA ASN A 25 -19.06 33.53 -21.63
C ASN A 25 -18.65 32.77 -20.35
N GLU A 26 -17.50 32.13 -20.46
CA GLU A 26 -16.74 31.49 -19.38
C GLU A 26 -16.37 32.48 -18.29
N LYS A 27 -16.64 32.14 -17.01
CA LYS A 27 -15.76 32.50 -15.91
C LYS A 27 -15.65 31.33 -14.93
N ASN A 28 -14.47 30.73 -14.97
CA ASN A 28 -13.96 29.70 -14.07
C ASN A 28 -14.07 30.14 -12.61
N ASP A 29 -14.82 29.37 -11.80
CA ASP A 29 -14.60 29.34 -10.36
C ASP A 29 -14.24 27.91 -9.94
N THR A 30 -12.99 27.77 -9.52
CA THR A 30 -12.32 26.51 -9.22
C THR A 30 -12.85 25.98 -7.90
N THR A 31 -13.97 25.27 -7.98
CA THR A 31 -14.51 24.55 -6.83
C THR A 31 -13.61 23.36 -6.55
N PHE A 32 -12.74 23.51 -5.54
CA PHE A 32 -12.03 22.39 -4.92
C PHE A 32 -13.05 21.37 -4.41
N SER A 33 -13.35 20.39 -5.26
CA SER A 33 -14.17 19.26 -4.89
C SER A 33 -13.41 18.46 -3.85
N LYS A 34 -13.83 18.59 -2.59
CA LYS A 34 -13.47 17.72 -1.48
C LYS A 34 -13.71 16.28 -1.91
N GLU A 35 -12.65 15.59 -2.29
CA GLU A 35 -12.71 14.18 -2.59
C GLU A 35 -12.69 13.36 -1.30
N ASN A 36 -13.75 13.46 -0.51
CA ASN A 36 -14.12 12.42 0.43
C ASN A 36 -14.88 11.34 -0.36
N ARG A 37 -14.14 10.58 -1.20
CA ARG A 37 -14.68 9.33 -1.73
C ARG A 37 -14.76 8.35 -0.56
N ILE A 38 -15.94 8.26 0.02
CA ILE A 38 -16.32 7.10 0.85
C ILE A 38 -16.03 5.85 -0.02
N PRO A 39 -15.21 4.89 0.44
CA PRO A 39 -14.83 3.75 -0.37
C PRO A 39 -16.07 3.00 -0.87
N LYS A 40 -16.16 2.81 -2.19
CA LYS A 40 -17.13 1.87 -2.78
C LYS A 40 -16.88 0.51 -2.12
N LYS A 41 -17.95 -0.09 -1.55
CA LYS A 41 -17.92 -1.34 -0.78
C LYS A 41 -16.86 -2.35 -1.28
N GLY A 42 -15.90 -2.66 -0.41
CA GLY A 42 -15.36 -4.02 -0.25
C GLY A 42 -14.12 -4.43 -1.05
N PHE A 43 -13.44 -3.54 -1.79
CA PHE A 43 -12.21 -3.92 -2.50
C PHE A 43 -10.99 -3.13 -2.00
N VAL A 44 -9.85 -3.82 -1.88
CA VAL A 44 -8.55 -3.19 -1.66
C VAL A 44 -7.89 -3.02 -3.02
N GLU A 45 -7.60 -1.79 -3.41
CA GLU A 45 -6.83 -1.50 -4.62
C GLU A 45 -5.35 -1.81 -4.36
N VAL A 46 -4.80 -2.77 -5.11
CA VAL A 46 -3.37 -3.12 -5.04
C VAL A 46 -2.79 -3.07 -6.44
N THR A 47 -1.86 -2.14 -6.66
CA THR A 47 -1.22 -1.91 -7.96
C THR A 47 0.12 -2.63 -8.05
N GLU A 48 0.51 -3.13 -9.22
CA GLU A 48 1.87 -3.63 -9.41
C GLU A 48 2.86 -2.46 -9.41
N LEU A 49 3.94 -2.58 -8.65
CA LEU A 49 5.06 -1.66 -8.72
C LEU A 49 5.96 -2.09 -9.90
N THR A 50 5.90 -1.34 -10.99
CA THR A 50 6.72 -1.52 -12.20
C THR A 50 7.45 -0.21 -12.50
N ASP A 51 8.38 -0.21 -13.45
CA ASP A 51 8.97 0.98 -14.06
C ASP A 51 7.99 2.15 -14.29
N VAL A 52 6.80 1.86 -14.85
CA VAL A 52 5.75 2.84 -15.14
C VAL A 52 5.13 3.43 -13.87
N THR A 53 4.80 2.61 -12.88
CA THR A 53 4.12 3.07 -11.65
C THR A 53 5.10 3.53 -10.57
N TYR A 54 6.38 3.20 -10.71
CA TYR A 54 7.44 3.44 -9.74
C TYR A 54 7.55 4.90 -9.33
N THR A 55 7.53 5.77 -10.34
CA THR A 55 7.75 7.19 -10.12
C THR A 55 6.61 7.82 -9.32
N SER A 56 5.35 7.48 -9.61
CA SER A 56 4.19 8.02 -8.89
C SER A 56 3.98 7.38 -7.53
N ASN A 57 4.25 6.07 -7.43
CA ASN A 57 3.92 5.27 -6.25
C ASN A 57 5.08 5.16 -5.25
N LEU A 58 6.27 5.68 -5.59
CA LEU A 58 7.41 5.75 -4.68
C LEU A 58 8.18 7.07 -4.80
N VAL A 59 8.88 7.30 -5.91
CA VAL A 59 9.92 8.36 -5.99
C VAL A 59 9.33 9.76 -5.78
N ARG A 60 8.19 10.05 -6.41
CA ARG A 60 7.47 11.33 -6.29
C ARG A 60 6.18 11.19 -5.49
N LEU A 61 6.11 10.18 -4.62
CA LEU A 61 4.96 10.02 -3.73
C LEU A 61 4.85 11.24 -2.81
N ARG A 62 3.62 11.73 -2.61
CA ARG A 62 3.36 12.94 -1.83
C ARG A 62 3.97 12.85 -0.41
N PRO A 63 4.55 13.93 0.15
CA PRO A 63 5.04 13.92 1.52
C PRO A 63 3.95 13.48 2.50
N GLY A 64 4.33 12.64 3.47
CA GLY A 64 3.38 12.05 4.43
C GLY A 64 2.63 10.82 3.92
N HIS A 65 2.69 10.53 2.61
CA HIS A 65 2.20 9.28 2.05
C HIS A 65 3.27 8.19 2.08
N MET A 66 2.81 6.94 2.10
CA MET A 66 3.66 5.76 2.15
C MET A 66 3.05 4.66 1.30
N ASN A 67 3.91 3.91 0.60
CA ASN A 67 3.46 2.76 -0.18
C ASN A 67 3.82 1.46 0.55
N VAL A 68 2.82 0.64 0.84
CA VAL A 68 2.96 -0.65 1.48
C VAL A 68 2.97 -1.72 0.39
N VAL A 69 4.15 -2.28 0.16
CA VAL A 69 4.48 -3.14 -0.97
C VAL A 69 4.63 -4.58 -0.51
N LEU A 70 3.75 -5.46 -0.98
CA LEU A 70 3.85 -6.91 -0.80
C LEU A 70 4.83 -7.53 -1.81
N ILE A 71 5.79 -8.32 -1.34
CA ILE A 71 6.67 -9.10 -2.20
C ILE A 71 6.03 -10.46 -2.47
N LEU A 72 5.92 -10.85 -3.74
CA LEU A 72 5.33 -12.13 -4.14
C LEU A 72 6.00 -12.70 -5.38
N SER A 73 5.78 -13.99 -5.63
CA SER A 73 6.14 -14.68 -6.86
C SER A 73 4.89 -15.06 -7.66
N ASN A 74 5.03 -15.29 -8.96
CA ASN A 74 3.93 -15.67 -9.85
C ASN A 74 3.09 -16.85 -9.32
N PRO A 75 3.69 -17.94 -8.78
CA PRO A 75 2.91 -19.06 -8.24
C PRO A 75 2.07 -18.71 -7.02
N THR A 76 2.45 -17.67 -6.27
CA THR A 76 1.81 -17.28 -4.99
C THR A 76 0.94 -16.02 -5.10
N LYS A 77 0.91 -15.38 -6.28
CA LYS A 77 0.28 -14.07 -6.51
C LYS A 77 -1.16 -14.00 -6.01
N THR A 78 -2.03 -14.88 -6.49
CA THR A 78 -3.47 -14.83 -6.17
C THR A 78 -3.74 -15.03 -4.67
N SER A 79 -3.11 -16.04 -4.07
CA SER A 79 -3.36 -16.41 -2.67
C SER A 79 -2.78 -15.39 -1.69
N LEU A 80 -1.60 -14.83 -1.98
CA LEU A 80 -1.01 -13.78 -1.14
C LEU A 80 -1.74 -12.45 -1.28
N LEU A 81 -2.15 -12.04 -2.48
CA LEU A 81 -2.92 -10.79 -2.65
C LEU A 81 -4.25 -10.86 -1.91
N GLN A 82 -4.97 -11.98 -1.97
CA GLN A 82 -6.20 -12.17 -1.21
C GLN A 82 -5.96 -12.05 0.30
N LYS A 83 -4.92 -12.70 0.82
CA LYS A 83 -4.59 -12.63 2.25
C LYS A 83 -4.12 -11.24 2.67
N PHE A 84 -3.30 -10.59 1.84
CA PHE A 84 -2.82 -9.23 2.08
C PHE A 84 -3.97 -8.23 2.13
N ALA A 85 -4.90 -8.29 1.17
CA ALA A 85 -6.09 -7.45 1.15
C ALA A 85 -6.91 -7.60 2.44
N LEU A 86 -7.08 -8.82 2.96
CA LEU A 86 -7.77 -9.06 4.23
C LEU A 86 -7.03 -8.42 5.43
N GLU A 87 -5.71 -8.55 5.50
CA GLU A 87 -4.91 -7.99 6.60
C GLU A 87 -4.86 -6.46 6.58
N VAL A 88 -4.88 -5.83 5.39
CA VAL A 88 -4.75 -4.38 5.26
C VAL A 88 -6.10 -3.65 5.14
N TYR A 89 -7.22 -4.38 5.04
CA TYR A 89 -8.53 -3.82 4.74
C TYR A 89 -8.94 -2.67 5.68
N THR A 90 -8.72 -2.82 6.98
CA THR A 90 -9.06 -1.80 8.00
C THR A 90 -8.25 -0.51 7.86
N PHE A 91 -7.11 -0.55 7.15
CA PHE A 91 -6.22 0.60 6.93
C PHE A 91 -6.50 1.31 5.61
N THR A 92 -7.35 0.77 4.74
CA THR A 92 -7.68 1.37 3.43
C THR A 92 -8.43 2.69 3.51
N GLY A 93 -9.01 3.03 4.66
CA GLY A 93 -9.59 4.35 4.91
C GLY A 93 -8.54 5.46 4.99
N SER A 94 -7.26 5.12 5.11
CA SER A 94 -6.17 6.09 5.14
C SER A 94 -5.78 6.53 3.73
N SER A 95 -6.06 7.78 3.38
CA SER A 95 -5.65 8.37 2.10
C SER A 95 -4.14 8.53 1.96
N CYS A 96 -3.37 8.39 3.05
CA CYS A 96 -1.91 8.46 3.03
C CYS A 96 -1.23 7.11 2.76
N LEU A 97 -1.97 6.00 2.83
CA LEU A 97 -1.46 4.68 2.49
C LEU A 97 -1.82 4.29 1.07
N HIS A 98 -0.82 3.82 0.34
CA HIS A 98 -0.96 3.18 -0.96
C HIS A 98 -0.59 1.72 -0.81
N PHE A 99 -1.21 0.84 -1.58
CA PHE A 99 -0.94 -0.58 -1.53
C PHE A 99 -0.45 -1.05 -2.88
N SER A 100 0.68 -1.73 -2.91
CA SER A 100 1.25 -2.28 -4.13
C SER A 100 1.78 -3.70 -3.90
N PHE A 101 2.11 -4.38 -4.99
CA PHE A 101 2.93 -5.58 -4.92
C PHE A 101 4.12 -5.47 -5.86
N LEU A 102 5.22 -6.12 -5.50
CA LEU A 102 6.41 -6.26 -6.34
C LEU A 102 6.54 -7.74 -6.74
N SER A 103 6.68 -7.99 -8.04
CA SER A 103 6.98 -9.32 -8.55
C SER A 103 8.46 -9.65 -8.33
N LEU A 104 8.73 -10.62 -7.48
CA LEU A 104 10.09 -11.13 -7.23
C LEU A 104 10.72 -11.72 -8.48
N ASP A 105 9.89 -12.27 -9.39
CA ASP A 105 10.36 -12.84 -10.65
C ASP A 105 10.94 -11.77 -11.61
N LYS A 106 10.55 -10.50 -11.42
CA LYS A 106 10.99 -9.38 -12.25
C LYS A 106 12.05 -8.50 -11.57
N HIS A 107 11.88 -8.25 -10.27
CA HIS A 107 12.59 -7.17 -9.58
C HIS A 107 13.35 -7.66 -8.34
N ARG A 108 13.96 -8.84 -8.43
CA ARG A 108 14.76 -9.43 -7.35
C ARG A 108 15.96 -8.56 -6.97
N GLU A 109 16.76 -8.15 -7.95
CA GLU A 109 17.99 -7.38 -7.70
C GLU A 109 17.68 -6.04 -7.02
N TRP A 110 16.61 -5.37 -7.44
CA TRP A 110 16.09 -4.16 -6.80
C TRP A 110 15.78 -4.37 -5.31
N LEU A 111 15.11 -5.49 -4.98
CA LEU A 111 14.76 -5.84 -3.62
C LEU A 111 16.01 -6.17 -2.79
N GLU A 112 16.94 -6.95 -3.35
CA GLU A 112 18.17 -7.36 -2.68
C GLU A 112 19.03 -6.15 -2.33
N TYR A 113 19.23 -5.23 -3.28
CA TYR A 113 19.91 -3.95 -3.04
C TYR A 113 19.27 -3.17 -1.87
N LEU A 114 17.94 -3.08 -1.85
CA LEU A 114 17.25 -2.35 -0.79
C LEU A 114 17.46 -3.03 0.57
N LEU A 115 17.45 -4.36 0.62
CA LEU A 115 17.59 -5.13 1.85
C LEU A 115 19.03 -5.13 2.40
N GLU A 116 20.05 -4.77 1.63
CA GLU A 116 21.42 -4.55 2.14
C GLU A 116 21.45 -3.52 3.27
N PHE A 117 20.63 -2.48 3.19
CA PHE A 117 20.51 -1.44 4.23
C PHE A 117 19.79 -1.91 5.49
N ALA A 118 19.16 -3.08 5.46
CA ALA A 118 18.52 -3.72 6.60
C ALA A 118 19.34 -4.89 7.18
N GLN A 119 20.56 -5.12 6.68
CA GLN A 119 21.48 -6.08 7.27
C GLN A 119 22.20 -5.43 8.46
N ASP A 120 22.41 -6.21 9.54
CA ASP A 120 23.18 -5.73 10.68
C ASP A 120 24.63 -5.43 10.26
N ALA A 121 25.21 -4.38 10.85
CA ALA A 121 26.55 -3.87 10.52
C ALA A 121 27.73 -4.81 10.85
N ALA A 122 27.48 -6.06 11.25
CA ALA A 122 28.52 -7.04 11.51
C ALA A 122 28.35 -8.31 10.65
N PRO A 123 28.66 -8.27 9.34
CA PRO A 123 29.00 -9.48 8.62
C PRO A 123 30.34 -10.01 9.16
N ILE A 124 30.35 -11.23 9.68
CA ILE A 124 31.62 -11.93 9.99
C ILE A 124 32.35 -12.15 8.65
N PRO A 125 33.62 -11.72 8.50
CA PRO A 125 34.36 -11.91 7.26
C PRO A 125 34.43 -13.41 6.90
N ASN A 126 34.11 -13.75 5.65
CA ASN A 126 34.13 -15.10 5.03
C ASN A 126 32.81 -15.90 4.99
N GLN A 127 31.66 -15.34 5.39
CA GLN A 127 30.35 -15.89 4.98
C GLN A 127 29.77 -15.09 3.82
N TYR A 128 30.37 -15.21 2.63
CA TYR A 128 29.57 -15.12 1.40
C TYR A 128 28.69 -16.36 1.38
N ASP A 129 27.62 -16.29 2.16
CA ASP A 129 26.71 -17.39 2.33
C ASP A 129 25.99 -17.56 0.98
N LYS A 130 26.29 -18.67 0.27
CA LYS A 130 25.64 -19.01 -1.00
C LYS A 130 24.11 -19.05 -0.88
N HIS A 131 23.59 -19.07 0.35
CA HIS A 131 22.19 -18.91 0.69
C HIS A 131 21.60 -17.50 0.51
N PHE A 132 22.39 -16.45 0.21
CA PHE A 132 21.83 -15.12 -0.07
C PHE A 132 20.95 -15.12 -1.33
N LEU A 133 21.41 -15.77 -2.40
CA LEU A 133 20.69 -15.90 -3.67
C LEU A 133 19.48 -16.85 -3.57
N GLU A 134 19.49 -17.78 -2.61
CA GLU A 134 18.39 -18.74 -2.39
C GLU A 134 17.32 -18.22 -1.43
N ARG A 135 17.45 -16.99 -0.92
CA ARG A 135 16.52 -16.47 0.07
C ARG A 135 15.14 -16.24 -0.56
N ASP A 136 14.13 -16.92 -0.01
CA ASP A 136 12.72 -16.71 -0.36
C ASP A 136 12.19 -15.44 0.32
N TYR A 137 12.05 -14.37 -0.48
CA TYR A 137 11.45 -13.10 -0.06
C TYR A 137 9.91 -13.08 -0.21
N THR A 138 9.30 -14.17 -0.67
CA THR A 138 7.85 -14.25 -0.85
C THR A 138 7.13 -14.00 0.49
N GLY A 139 6.21 -13.03 0.51
CA GLY A 139 5.44 -12.64 1.69
C GLY A 139 6.10 -11.58 2.58
N TYR A 140 7.27 -11.05 2.19
CA TYR A 140 7.82 -9.85 2.81
C TYR A 140 6.91 -8.66 2.49
N VAL A 141 6.83 -7.70 3.42
CA VAL A 141 6.12 -6.44 3.18
C VAL A 141 7.04 -5.27 3.52
N LEU A 142 7.11 -4.30 2.62
CA LEU A 142 7.88 -3.08 2.79
C LEU A 142 6.95 -1.89 2.91
N ALA A 143 7.14 -1.03 3.89
CA ALA A 143 6.50 0.29 3.89
C ALA A 143 7.52 1.33 3.45
N LEU A 144 7.35 1.85 2.24
CA LEU A 144 8.30 2.72 1.56
C LEU A 144 7.89 4.19 1.68
N ASN A 145 8.74 5.01 2.28
CA ASN A 145 8.54 6.46 2.36
C ASN A 145 9.44 7.17 1.35
N GLY A 146 8.90 7.44 0.16
CA GLY A 146 9.63 8.05 -0.95
C GLY A 146 10.33 9.36 -0.58
N HIS A 147 9.62 10.24 0.13
CA HIS A 147 10.10 11.57 0.49
C HIS A 147 11.21 11.54 1.56
N LYS A 148 11.01 10.76 2.64
CA LYS A 148 11.99 10.67 3.74
C LYS A 148 13.09 9.64 3.46
N LYS A 149 13.04 8.93 2.32
CA LYS A 149 14.01 7.92 1.87
C LYS A 149 14.35 6.87 2.94
N TYR A 150 13.31 6.26 3.48
CA TYR A 150 13.46 5.08 4.33
C TYR A 150 12.41 4.04 3.99
N PHE A 151 12.64 2.81 4.45
CA PHE A 151 11.62 1.79 4.50
C PHE A 151 11.52 1.13 5.88
N CYS A 152 10.34 0.61 6.19
CA CYS A 152 10.14 -0.33 7.28
C CYS A 152 9.97 -1.73 6.68
N LEU A 153 10.46 -2.76 7.38
CA LEU A 153 10.44 -4.14 6.90
C LEU A 153 9.60 -5.05 7.80
N PHE A 154 8.65 -5.75 7.19
CA PHE A 154 7.96 -6.90 7.77
C PHE A 154 8.55 -8.18 7.19
N LYS A 155 8.93 -9.11 8.07
CA LYS A 155 9.37 -10.46 7.69
C LYS A 155 8.26 -11.45 8.05
N PRO A 156 7.80 -12.30 7.11
CA PRO A 156 6.78 -13.30 7.40
C PRO A 156 7.30 -14.30 8.44
N HIS A 157 6.45 -14.68 9.39
CA HIS A 157 6.82 -15.65 10.42
C HIS A 157 7.03 -17.03 9.78
N ARG A 158 8.20 -17.64 10.02
CA ARG A 158 8.48 -19.00 9.56
C ARG A 158 7.83 -19.97 10.55
N SER A 159 6.90 -20.79 10.09
CA SER A 159 6.35 -21.89 10.89
C SER A 159 7.48 -22.85 11.25
N GLY A 160 8.00 -22.74 12.48
CA GLY A 160 9.16 -23.50 12.98
C GLY A 160 10.06 -22.72 13.93
N ASP A 161 9.90 -21.39 14.06
CA ASP A 161 10.71 -20.55 14.96
C ASP A 161 9.98 -20.22 16.28
N GLU A 162 9.54 -21.27 16.99
CA GLU A 162 9.14 -21.20 18.41
C GLU A 162 10.36 -21.46 19.32
N GLY A 163 11.51 -20.84 19.00
CA GLY A 163 12.78 -21.15 19.63
C GLY A 163 13.64 -19.93 19.93
N GLY A 164 13.15 -19.01 20.77
CA GLY A 164 14.05 -18.10 21.47
C GLY A 164 13.52 -16.72 21.83
N THR A 165 12.75 -16.61 22.91
CA THR A 165 13.05 -15.66 23.99
C THR A 165 12.24 -15.99 25.25
N VAL A 166 12.95 -15.97 26.38
CA VAL A 166 12.59 -16.46 27.71
C VAL A 166 11.40 -15.72 28.34
N GLY A 167 10.44 -16.48 28.88
CA GLY A 167 9.36 -16.01 29.75
C GLY A 167 8.74 -17.19 30.50
N SER A 168 9.25 -17.44 31.71
CA SER A 168 8.88 -18.52 32.64
C SER A 168 7.53 -18.26 33.32
N CYS A 169 6.65 -19.28 33.38
CA CYS A 169 5.84 -19.61 34.58
C CYS A 169 5.05 -20.94 34.43
N GLU A 170 5.46 -21.93 35.24
CA GLU A 170 4.71 -22.92 36.05
C GLU A 170 3.54 -23.77 35.48
N ASP A 171 3.82 -25.08 35.36
CA ASP A 171 3.16 -26.29 35.93
C ASP A 171 1.63 -26.41 36.10
N TYR A 172 0.99 -27.33 35.35
CA TYR A 172 0.04 -28.35 35.85
C TYR A 172 -0.42 -29.35 34.74
N ASP A 173 -0.45 -30.66 35.07
CA ASP A 173 -1.13 -31.79 34.37
C ASP A 173 -2.37 -32.20 35.24
N PRO A 174 -3.42 -33.01 34.89
CA PRO A 174 -3.61 -33.91 33.75
C PRO A 174 -5.03 -34.09 33.14
N LEU A 175 -5.07 -34.78 31.98
CA LEU A 175 -6.12 -35.69 31.46
C LEU A 175 -7.61 -35.26 31.24
N LEU A 176 -8.09 -35.68 30.07
CA LEU A 176 -9.48 -35.97 29.60
C LEU A 176 -10.17 -34.90 28.73
N HIS A 177 -10.47 -35.31 27.48
CA HIS A 177 -11.77 -35.25 26.78
C HIS A 177 -11.51 -35.75 25.34
N THR A 178 -11.72 -37.03 25.05
CA THR A 178 -13.01 -37.58 24.58
C THR A 178 -13.52 -36.86 23.33
N GLY A 179 -13.53 -37.58 22.22
CA GLY A 179 -14.64 -37.52 21.29
C GLY A 179 -14.42 -36.73 20.00
N GLU A 180 -14.64 -37.46 18.92
CA GLU A 180 -15.30 -36.99 17.71
C GLU A 180 -14.42 -36.46 16.57
N ALA A 181 -14.19 -37.40 15.66
CA ALA A 181 -14.09 -37.19 14.23
C ALA A 181 -14.96 -36.02 13.73
N ARG A 182 -14.40 -35.23 12.80
CA ARG A 182 -14.90 -35.07 11.42
C ARG A 182 -14.35 -33.78 10.81
N GLY A 183 -13.77 -33.92 9.62
CA GLY A 183 -13.38 -32.78 8.78
C GLY A 183 -11.90 -32.76 8.42
N LYS A 184 -11.41 -33.80 7.74
CA LYS A 184 -10.20 -33.66 6.91
C LYS A 184 -10.50 -32.63 5.81
N SER A 185 -10.25 -31.36 6.09
CA SER A 185 -10.04 -30.37 5.02
C SER A 185 -8.71 -30.73 4.37
N SER A 186 -8.79 -31.38 3.21
CA SER A 186 -7.64 -31.65 2.33
C SER A 186 -7.15 -30.34 1.71
N CYS A 187 -6.63 -29.44 2.54
CA CYS A 187 -5.86 -28.31 2.06
C CYS A 187 -4.42 -28.80 1.85
N SER A 188 -3.98 -28.79 0.59
CA SER A 188 -2.62 -29.15 0.19
C SER A 188 -1.61 -28.44 1.09
N PRO A 189 -0.51 -29.09 1.53
CA PRO A 189 0.46 -28.52 2.47
C PRO A 189 0.94 -27.11 2.09
N GLY A 190 1.11 -26.83 0.80
CA GLY A 190 1.50 -25.50 0.29
C GLY A 190 0.47 -24.38 0.52
N SER A 191 -0.83 -24.70 0.56
CA SER A 191 -1.89 -23.70 0.83
C SER A 191 -1.93 -23.23 2.29
N LYS A 192 -1.52 -24.09 3.23
CA LYS A 192 -1.41 -23.74 4.66
C LYS A 192 -0.21 -22.83 4.92
N GLN A 193 0.90 -23.05 4.23
CA GLN A 193 2.11 -22.22 4.35
C GLN A 193 1.85 -20.76 3.92
N VAL A 194 1.12 -20.54 2.82
CA VAL A 194 0.80 -19.19 2.35
C VAL A 194 -0.10 -18.43 3.33
N LYS A 195 -1.07 -19.11 3.96
CA LYS A 195 -2.00 -18.50 4.94
C LYS A 195 -1.28 -17.90 6.15
N ASN A 196 -0.17 -18.50 6.56
CA ASN A 196 0.55 -18.09 7.77
C ASN A 196 1.63 -17.03 7.50
N LYS A 197 2.09 -16.86 6.24
CA LYS A 197 3.16 -15.89 5.91
C LYS A 197 2.81 -14.46 6.36
N LEU A 198 1.57 -14.03 6.17
CA LEU A 198 1.12 -12.68 6.54
C LEU A 198 0.43 -12.61 7.90
N SER A 199 0.60 -13.62 8.76
CA SER A 199 0.11 -13.54 10.13
C SER A 199 0.78 -12.37 10.86
N LYS A 200 0.02 -11.65 11.68
CA LYS A 200 0.47 -10.44 12.42
C LYS A 200 0.79 -9.21 11.53
N LEU A 201 0.49 -9.23 10.24
CA LEU A 201 0.69 -8.07 9.37
C LEU A 201 -0.17 -6.88 9.84
N SER A 202 -1.43 -7.12 10.20
CA SER A 202 -2.33 -6.12 10.81
C SER A 202 -1.70 -5.43 12.04
N LEU A 203 -1.16 -6.18 12.99
CA LEU A 203 -0.43 -5.62 14.15
C LEU A 203 0.81 -4.82 13.72
N TRP A 204 1.56 -5.30 12.72
CA TRP A 204 2.70 -4.56 12.18
C TRP A 204 2.26 -3.23 11.53
N MET A 205 1.10 -3.21 10.87
CA MET A 205 0.51 -2.00 10.28
C MET A 205 0.07 -0.99 11.35
N GLU A 206 -0.45 -1.43 12.50
CA GLU A 206 -0.74 -0.54 13.64
C GLU A 206 0.54 0.15 14.12
N ARG A 207 1.60 -0.64 14.37
CA ARG A 207 2.91 -0.11 14.77
C ARG A 207 3.54 0.81 13.73
N LEU A 208 3.30 0.54 12.45
CA LEU A 208 3.74 1.40 11.35
C LEU A 208 3.10 2.78 11.46
N LEU A 209 1.79 2.85 11.74
CA LEU A 209 1.04 4.09 11.89
C LEU A 209 1.38 4.84 13.18
N GLU A 210 1.66 4.12 14.27
CA GLU A 210 2.21 4.71 15.50
C GLU A 210 3.63 5.27 15.31
N GLY A 211 4.34 4.80 14.27
CA GLY A 211 5.71 5.21 13.99
C GLY A 211 6.77 4.54 14.88
N SER A 212 6.44 3.38 15.48
CA SER A 212 7.29 2.62 16.40
C SER A 212 8.17 1.56 15.72
N LEU A 213 8.07 1.42 14.39
CA LEU A 213 8.89 0.48 13.62
C LEU A 213 10.30 1.02 13.33
N GLN A 214 11.27 0.10 13.22
CA GLN A 214 12.60 0.41 12.73
C GLN A 214 12.55 0.94 11.29
N ARG A 215 13.29 2.02 11.05
CA ARG A 215 13.41 2.66 9.74
C ARG A 215 14.82 2.43 9.19
N PHE A 216 14.90 1.89 8.00
CA PHE A 216 16.15 1.69 7.26
C PHE A 216 16.26 2.81 6.22
N TYR A 217 17.19 3.73 6.45
CA TYR A 217 17.41 4.88 5.57
C TYR A 217 18.31 4.50 4.41
N ILE A 218 18.03 5.05 3.23
CA ILE A 218 18.81 4.81 2.02
C ILE A 218 19.23 6.13 1.38
N PRO A 219 20.38 6.18 0.68
CA PRO A 219 20.84 7.39 0.00
C PRO A 219 19.94 7.78 -1.18
N SER A 220 19.50 6.77 -1.94
CA SER A 220 18.68 6.92 -3.15
C SER A 220 17.87 5.64 -3.42
N TRP A 221 16.73 5.82 -4.07
CA TRP A 221 15.90 4.72 -4.55
C TRP A 221 16.53 4.09 -5.80
N PRO A 222 16.71 2.75 -5.87
CA PRO A 222 17.22 2.08 -7.07
C PRO A 222 16.23 2.19 -8.25
N ALA A 223 16.67 2.06 -9.50
CA ALA A 223 15.76 2.06 -10.64
C ALA A 223 15.03 0.72 -10.78
N LEU A 224 13.74 0.75 -11.16
CA LEU A 224 13.04 -0.45 -11.66
C LEU A 224 13.15 -0.41 -13.18
N ASP A 225 13.96 -1.32 -13.73
CA ASP A 225 14.08 -1.57 -15.17
C ASP A 225 13.12 -2.69 -15.62
#